data_AF-A0A350V1J9-F1
#
_entry.id   AF-A0A350V1J9-F1
#
_cell.length_a   1.000
_cell.length_b   1.000
_cell.length_c   1.000
_cell.angle_alpha   90.00
_cell.angle_beta   90.00
_cell.angle_gamma   90.00
#
_symmetry.space_group_name_H-M   'P 1'
#
loop_
_entity.id
_entity.type
_entity.pdbx_description
1 polymer ?
#
loop_
_entity_poly.entity_id
_entity_poly.type
_entity_poly.pdbx_seq_one_letter_code
_entity_poly.pdbx_strand_id
1 'polypeptide(L)'
;MPTLHWIGKEKVINHHLDVPFRVLEHSYGFENGKQTKKETGSGNKIIHGDNLEALKALLPEYEGKVDVVYIDPPYNTGKEKWRYTDNVNNPKLQKWLNEIVGNEGEDLSRHDKWLCMMYPRLKILHRLLKDDGVFFCSIDDYEHGNLKQILDEIFGPLNFMNNVIWQRAYSPVNTKKRFSKNHDFIICYGKNKNLVNLLLPRTDSANDRYDNPDNDPRGIWKPSDLSVAPVIEDKLYKIITPTGREVYPPNGRCWVLTKDRYKEFLKDKRIWFGENGDAVPSIKKFLTEVKDGITPLTVWTYDEVGHTQDAKKEIKELFPDSKLPFETPKPTRLMEKILSLKYNKEALILDSFAGTASTGHAVMKLNKKDKGHRKFILIEMEEYANTITAERIKKAITGYNYIGNKKTELSTYPINLTTLKKANKIVQEFEKFKSDDRFEEINIESTKDYISIIGTEKIKEKIAGLGGAFDFYELGNSLFNKDGNINEAIEIEKLKQYIYYIETKTPLDLITHNDNKYYLGIKNDTIYYFYYEKNKLTTLDHKFLATMKTKAEQYVIYADNCLLTKEYMTHHNIVFKKIPRDITKF
;
A
#
# COMPACT_ATOMS: atom_id res chain seq x y z
N MET A 1 -5.34 -1.64 29.11
CA MET A 1 -5.96 -1.76 27.77
C MET A 1 -6.49 -3.17 27.66
N PRO A 2 -7.75 -3.39 27.23
CA PRO A 2 -8.28 -4.73 27.02
C PRO A 2 -7.40 -5.52 26.04
N THR A 3 -7.27 -6.82 26.24
CA THR A 3 -6.44 -7.71 25.42
C THR A 3 -7.28 -8.77 24.73
N LEU A 4 -7.04 -9.00 23.44
CA LEU A 4 -7.62 -10.13 22.72
C LEU A 4 -6.83 -11.41 23.03
N HIS A 5 -7.52 -12.46 23.47
CA HIS A 5 -6.94 -13.78 23.73
C HIS A 5 -7.48 -14.79 22.71
N TRP A 6 -6.61 -15.65 22.18
CA TRP A 6 -6.94 -16.71 21.22
C TRP A 6 -5.96 -17.88 21.36
N ILE A 7 -6.31 -19.05 20.82
CA ILE A 7 -5.49 -20.26 20.88
C ILE A 7 -4.25 -20.07 20.01
N GLY A 8 -3.07 -20.25 20.61
CA GLY A 8 -1.78 -20.16 19.91
C GLY A 8 -1.10 -18.81 20.02
N LYS A 9 -1.75 -17.77 20.57
CA LYS A 9 -1.19 -16.42 20.75
C LYS A 9 0.24 -16.44 21.32
N GLU A 10 0.44 -17.09 22.46
CA GLU A 10 1.74 -17.15 23.14
C GLU A 10 2.86 -17.78 22.31
N LYS A 11 2.49 -18.59 21.31
CA LYS A 11 3.45 -19.25 20.41
C LYS A 11 3.75 -18.43 19.16
N VAL A 12 2.82 -17.61 18.70
CA VAL A 12 3.00 -16.81 17.48
C VAL A 12 3.56 -15.41 17.73
N ILE A 13 3.44 -14.87 18.96
CA ILE A 13 3.91 -13.51 19.29
C ILE A 13 5.37 -13.30 18.87
N ASN A 14 6.23 -14.27 19.20
CA ASN A 14 7.65 -14.24 18.90
C ASN A 14 8.05 -15.12 17.72
N HIS A 15 7.10 -15.81 17.07
CA HIS A 15 7.42 -16.76 16.01
C HIS A 15 8.15 -16.12 14.83
N HIS A 16 7.88 -14.85 14.54
CA HIS A 16 8.60 -14.07 13.52
C HIS A 16 10.13 -13.97 13.76
N LEU A 17 10.61 -14.23 14.98
CA LEU A 17 12.03 -14.36 15.30
C LEU A 17 12.56 -15.72 14.85
N ASP A 18 11.80 -16.79 15.09
CA ASP A 18 12.15 -18.18 14.78
C ASP A 18 11.98 -18.55 13.30
N VAL A 19 11.32 -17.70 12.49
CA VAL A 19 11.16 -17.92 11.05
C VAL A 19 12.54 -18.05 10.39
N PRO A 20 12.82 -19.15 9.66
CA PRO A 20 14.10 -19.34 9.03
C PRO A 20 14.33 -18.25 7.99
N PHE A 21 15.52 -17.65 8.03
CA PHE A 21 15.91 -16.73 6.98
C PHE A 21 16.26 -17.52 5.72
N ARG A 22 15.54 -17.25 4.64
CA ARG A 22 15.82 -17.80 3.31
C ARG A 22 16.39 -16.74 2.39
N VAL A 23 17.23 -17.16 1.46
CA VAL A 23 17.75 -16.26 0.42
C VAL A 23 16.69 -16.04 -0.67
N LEU A 24 16.66 -14.84 -1.22
CA LEU A 24 15.92 -14.55 -2.45
C LEU A 24 16.81 -14.91 -3.64
N GLU A 25 16.41 -15.89 -4.43
CA GLU A 25 17.10 -16.34 -5.63
C GLU A 25 16.46 -15.65 -6.84
N HIS A 26 17.29 -14.96 -7.64
CA HIS A 26 16.81 -14.31 -8.86
C HIS A 26 16.52 -15.35 -9.93
N SER A 27 15.27 -15.45 -10.38
CA SER A 27 14.90 -16.35 -11.46
C SER A 27 15.05 -15.66 -12.82
N TYR A 28 14.49 -14.46 -12.98
CA TYR A 28 14.58 -13.68 -14.21
C TYR A 28 14.24 -12.20 -14.00
N GLY A 29 14.81 -11.35 -14.87
CA GLY A 29 14.39 -9.97 -15.05
C GLY A 29 13.47 -9.83 -16.26
N PHE A 30 12.54 -8.88 -16.25
CA PHE A 30 11.71 -8.54 -17.39
C PHE A 30 11.75 -7.04 -17.65
N GLU A 31 12.23 -6.66 -18.84
CA GLU A 31 12.36 -5.26 -19.26
C GLU A 31 12.14 -5.17 -20.78
N ASN A 32 11.49 -4.10 -21.26
CA ASN A 32 11.30 -3.84 -22.69
C ASN A 32 10.69 -5.02 -23.47
N GLY A 33 9.78 -5.77 -22.82
CA GLY A 33 9.11 -6.92 -23.42
C GLY A 33 9.98 -8.16 -23.57
N LYS A 34 11.16 -8.20 -22.94
CA LYS A 34 12.07 -9.34 -22.97
C LYS A 34 12.37 -9.82 -21.57
N GLN A 35 12.36 -11.13 -21.42
CA GLN A 35 12.85 -11.80 -20.23
C GLN A 35 14.36 -12.00 -20.33
N THR A 36 15.10 -11.71 -19.27
CA THR A 36 16.56 -11.85 -19.19
C THR A 36 16.96 -12.60 -17.92
N LYS A 37 18.15 -13.20 -17.91
CA LYS A 37 18.71 -13.88 -16.73
C LYS A 37 19.39 -12.92 -15.74
N LYS A 38 19.56 -11.65 -16.10
CA LYS A 38 20.23 -10.66 -15.25
C LYS A 38 19.18 -9.83 -14.54
N GLU A 39 19.54 -9.29 -13.38
CA GLU A 39 18.70 -8.31 -12.70
C GLU A 39 18.50 -7.06 -13.58
N THR A 40 17.28 -6.55 -13.59
CA THR A 40 16.94 -5.32 -14.34
C THR A 40 17.48 -4.06 -13.69
N GLY A 41 17.76 -4.10 -12.38
CA GLY A 41 18.14 -2.93 -11.60
C GLY A 41 17.00 -1.94 -11.35
N SER A 42 15.77 -2.26 -11.76
CA SER A 42 14.59 -1.40 -11.58
C SER A 42 14.20 -1.22 -10.11
N GLY A 43 14.54 -2.20 -9.27
CA GLY A 43 14.11 -2.28 -7.87
C GLY A 43 12.67 -2.75 -7.67
N ASN A 44 11.93 -3.04 -8.75
CA ASN A 44 10.64 -3.71 -8.67
C ASN A 44 10.85 -5.21 -8.50
N LYS A 45 10.20 -5.81 -7.50
CA LYS A 45 10.36 -7.24 -7.19
C LYS A 45 9.02 -7.95 -7.17
N ILE A 46 8.98 -9.15 -7.73
CA ILE A 46 7.91 -10.13 -7.53
C ILE A 46 8.57 -11.36 -6.92
N ILE A 47 8.12 -11.79 -5.75
CA ILE A 47 8.71 -12.89 -5.00
C ILE A 47 7.68 -14.01 -4.93
N HIS A 48 8.04 -15.19 -5.42
CA HIS A 48 7.25 -16.40 -5.31
C HIS A 48 7.67 -17.22 -4.08
N GLY A 49 6.72 -17.44 -3.17
CA GLY A 49 6.89 -18.28 -1.99
C GLY A 49 6.07 -17.79 -0.79
N ASP A 50 6.18 -18.51 0.33
CA ASP A 50 5.49 -18.15 1.57
C ASP A 50 5.86 -16.71 2.01
N ASN A 51 4.83 -15.91 2.24
CA ASN A 51 5.02 -14.50 2.52
C ASN A 51 5.66 -14.22 3.89
N LEU A 52 5.52 -15.08 4.90
CA LEU A 52 6.20 -14.88 6.18
C LEU A 52 7.72 -15.05 6.02
N GLU A 53 8.15 -16.10 5.30
CA GLU A 53 9.56 -16.33 4.98
C GLU A 53 10.13 -15.24 4.06
N ALA A 54 9.39 -14.83 3.03
CA ALA A 54 9.81 -13.76 2.13
C ALA A 54 9.91 -12.40 2.83
N LEU A 55 8.97 -12.07 3.73
CA LEU A 55 9.06 -10.86 4.54
C LEU A 55 10.30 -10.86 5.44
N LYS A 56 10.65 -12.01 6.04
CA LYS A 56 11.89 -12.17 6.81
C LYS A 56 13.13 -11.97 5.92
N ALA A 57 13.11 -12.49 4.70
CA ALA A 57 14.20 -12.35 3.72
C ALA A 57 14.44 -10.89 3.28
N LEU A 58 13.41 -10.04 3.30
CA LEU A 58 13.50 -8.62 2.93
C LEU A 58 14.15 -7.74 4.01
N LEU A 59 14.16 -8.18 5.27
CA LEU A 59 14.60 -7.37 6.41
C LEU A 59 16.02 -6.75 6.25
N PRO A 60 17.06 -7.48 5.80
CA PRO A 60 18.41 -6.93 5.67
C PRO A 60 18.51 -5.71 4.77
N GLU A 61 17.68 -5.66 3.73
CA GLU A 61 17.73 -4.61 2.73
C GLU A 61 16.67 -3.52 2.99
N TYR A 62 15.50 -3.89 3.53
CA TYR A 62 14.30 -3.06 3.55
C TYR A 62 13.74 -2.71 4.94
N GLU A 63 14.36 -3.15 6.04
CA GLU A 63 13.92 -2.73 7.39
C GLU A 63 13.90 -1.20 7.51
N GLY A 64 12.75 -0.64 7.92
CA GLY A 64 12.57 0.80 8.04
C GLY A 64 12.52 1.59 6.73
N LYS A 65 12.32 0.95 5.55
CA LYS A 65 12.40 1.62 4.23
C LYS A 65 11.14 1.60 3.39
N VAL A 66 10.09 0.90 3.80
CA VAL A 66 8.83 0.83 3.03
C VAL A 66 7.93 2.03 3.33
N ASP A 67 7.51 2.77 2.31
CA ASP A 67 6.62 3.93 2.47
C ASP A 67 5.16 3.53 2.68
N VAL A 68 4.71 2.52 1.92
CA VAL A 68 3.32 2.06 1.94
C VAL A 68 3.30 0.54 1.96
N VAL A 69 2.62 -0.03 2.96
CA VAL A 69 2.22 -1.44 2.95
C VAL A 69 0.73 -1.49 2.63
N TYR A 70 0.35 -2.26 1.62
CA TYR A 70 -1.03 -2.64 1.38
C TYR A 70 -1.12 -4.17 1.39
N ILE A 71 -2.10 -4.73 2.09
CA ILE A 71 -2.36 -6.16 2.06
C ILE A 71 -3.85 -6.46 1.88
N ASP A 72 -4.13 -7.57 1.22
CA ASP A 72 -5.47 -8.14 1.02
C ASP A 72 -5.47 -9.61 1.45
N PRO A 73 -5.38 -9.89 2.77
CA PRO A 73 -5.35 -11.26 3.27
C PRO A 73 -6.66 -12.00 2.99
N PRO A 74 -6.71 -13.33 3.11
CA PRO A 74 -7.99 -14.06 3.04
C PRO A 74 -8.95 -13.50 4.10
N TYR A 75 -10.20 -13.19 3.72
CA TYR A 75 -11.18 -12.58 4.63
C TYR A 75 -11.74 -13.55 5.67
N ASN A 76 -11.42 -14.83 5.50
CA ASN A 76 -11.88 -15.88 6.37
C ASN A 76 -13.42 -16.01 6.34
N THR A 77 -14.00 -16.06 5.12
CA THR A 77 -15.43 -16.35 4.92
C THR A 77 -15.73 -17.85 4.88
N GLY A 78 -14.76 -18.68 4.48
CA GLY A 78 -14.84 -20.16 4.41
C GLY A 78 -14.87 -20.68 2.99
N LYS A 79 -15.04 -19.77 2.03
CA LYS A 79 -15.10 -20.07 0.61
C LYS A 79 -13.75 -19.97 -0.07
N GLU A 80 -12.82 -19.24 0.52
CA GLU A 80 -11.48 -18.97 -0.02
C GLU A 80 -10.59 -20.22 -0.01
N LYS A 81 -10.97 -21.27 0.74
CA LYS A 81 -10.21 -22.53 0.87
C LYS A 81 -8.73 -22.36 1.22
N TRP A 82 -8.39 -21.24 1.89
CA TRP A 82 -7.03 -20.98 2.35
C TRP A 82 -6.61 -21.97 3.45
N ARG A 83 -5.30 -22.17 3.60
CA ARG A 83 -4.70 -23.14 4.54
C ARG A 83 -3.76 -22.45 5.51
N TYR A 84 -3.72 -22.94 6.74
CA TYR A 84 -2.71 -22.50 7.70
C TYR A 84 -1.38 -23.19 7.42
N THR A 85 -0.33 -22.43 7.10
CA THR A 85 0.97 -22.96 6.63
C THR A 85 2.13 -22.72 7.60
N ASP A 86 1.90 -22.00 8.71
CA ASP A 86 3.00 -21.64 9.61
C ASP A 86 3.42 -22.83 10.48
N ASN A 87 4.64 -23.31 10.27
CA ASN A 87 5.24 -24.46 10.94
C ASN A 87 5.71 -24.14 12.38
N VAL A 88 4.80 -23.62 13.20
CA VAL A 88 5.09 -23.28 14.61
C VAL A 88 5.30 -24.56 15.41
N ASN A 89 6.38 -24.63 16.20
CA ASN A 89 6.67 -25.78 17.06
C ASN A 89 5.69 -25.88 18.25
N ASN A 90 4.46 -26.30 17.96
CA ASN A 90 3.41 -26.50 18.93
C ASN A 90 2.46 -27.63 18.49
N PRO A 91 2.24 -28.69 19.30
CA PRO A 91 1.40 -29.82 18.91
C PRO A 91 -0.04 -29.47 18.51
N LYS A 92 -0.61 -28.36 18.99
CA LYS A 92 -1.96 -27.93 18.59
C LYS A 92 -1.93 -27.26 17.22
N LEU A 93 -0.99 -26.34 16.98
CA LEU A 93 -0.85 -25.63 15.71
C LEU A 93 -0.42 -26.57 14.58
N GLN A 94 0.42 -27.57 14.89
CA GLN A 94 0.82 -28.61 13.94
C GLN A 94 -0.35 -29.42 13.39
N LYS A 95 -1.44 -29.57 14.14
CA LYS A 95 -2.67 -30.24 13.65
C LYS A 95 -3.43 -29.40 12.63
N TRP A 96 -3.14 -28.10 12.51
CA TRP A 96 -3.76 -27.22 11.54
C TRP A 96 -2.96 -27.11 10.24
N LEU A 97 -1.71 -27.59 10.25
CA LEU A 97 -0.77 -27.38 9.17
C LEU A 97 -1.29 -28.00 7.87
N ASN A 98 -1.38 -27.18 6.83
CA ASN A 98 -1.87 -27.53 5.50
C ASN A 98 -3.34 -28.01 5.45
N GLU A 99 -4.10 -27.88 6.53
CA GLU A 99 -5.53 -28.15 6.52
C GLU A 99 -6.30 -26.95 5.96
N ILE A 100 -7.32 -27.22 5.14
CA ILE A 100 -8.23 -26.16 4.66
C ILE A 100 -9.00 -25.63 5.85
N VAL A 101 -9.05 -24.31 6.00
CA VAL A 101 -9.89 -23.68 7.02
C VAL A 101 -11.35 -23.83 6.64
N GLY A 102 -12.12 -24.49 7.52
CA GLY A 102 -13.53 -24.82 7.29
C GLY A 102 -14.45 -23.59 7.35
N ASN A 103 -15.73 -23.81 7.08
CA ASN A 103 -16.73 -22.75 7.19
C ASN A 103 -17.03 -22.39 8.64
N GLU A 104 -17.70 -21.25 8.82
CA GLU A 104 -18.23 -20.85 10.13
C GLU A 104 -19.20 -21.92 10.66
N GLY A 105 -19.03 -22.32 11.92
CA GLY A 105 -19.79 -23.39 12.56
C GLY A 105 -19.24 -24.81 12.36
N GLU A 106 -18.38 -25.03 11.35
CA GLU A 106 -17.70 -26.32 11.11
C GLU A 106 -16.30 -26.34 11.75
N ASP A 107 -15.56 -25.22 11.64
CA ASP A 107 -14.22 -25.06 12.21
C ASP A 107 -14.23 -24.01 13.33
N LEU A 108 -14.34 -24.49 14.58
CA LEU A 108 -14.36 -23.63 15.76
C LEU A 108 -13.02 -22.90 16.02
N SER A 109 -11.93 -23.31 15.37
CA SER A 109 -10.59 -22.71 15.51
C SER A 109 -10.24 -21.75 14.39
N ARG A 110 -11.19 -21.46 13.50
CA ARG A 110 -11.03 -20.64 12.30
C ARG A 110 -10.41 -19.26 12.57
N HIS A 111 -10.90 -18.56 13.59
CA HIS A 111 -10.39 -17.23 13.95
C HIS A 111 -8.99 -17.34 14.58
N ASP A 112 -8.75 -18.36 15.41
CA ASP A 112 -7.43 -18.62 16.01
C ASP A 112 -6.38 -18.86 14.92
N LYS A 113 -6.70 -19.67 13.91
CA LYS A 113 -5.84 -19.96 12.74
C LYS A 113 -5.49 -18.68 11.99
N TRP A 114 -6.49 -17.84 11.71
CA TRP A 114 -6.29 -16.58 10.98
C TRP A 114 -5.42 -15.60 11.77
N LEU A 115 -5.70 -15.44 13.07
CA LEU A 115 -4.90 -14.62 13.97
C LEU A 115 -3.45 -15.14 14.07
N CYS A 116 -3.26 -16.46 14.16
CA CYS A 116 -1.94 -17.09 14.17
C CYS A 116 -1.16 -16.84 12.88
N MET A 117 -1.83 -16.86 11.72
CA MET A 117 -1.23 -16.56 10.43
C MET A 117 -0.87 -15.07 10.31
N MET A 118 -1.77 -14.17 10.70
CA MET A 118 -1.59 -12.73 10.49
C MET A 118 -0.57 -12.10 11.44
N TYR A 119 -0.57 -12.50 12.72
CA TYR A 119 0.24 -11.83 13.75
C TYR A 119 1.76 -11.75 13.41
N PRO A 120 2.46 -12.85 13.08
CA PRO A 120 3.89 -12.79 12.78
C PRO A 120 4.18 -11.98 11.50
N ARG A 121 3.30 -12.04 10.49
CA ARG A 121 3.41 -11.25 9.25
C ARG A 121 3.30 -9.76 9.54
N LEU A 122 2.30 -9.35 10.32
CA LEU A 122 2.08 -7.96 10.72
C LEU A 122 3.25 -7.39 11.54
N LYS A 123 3.88 -8.20 12.40
CA LYS A 123 5.10 -7.80 13.13
C LYS A 123 6.26 -7.46 12.18
N ILE A 124 6.49 -8.28 11.14
CA ILE A 124 7.56 -8.01 10.18
C ILE A 124 7.20 -6.81 9.28
N LEU A 125 5.95 -6.71 8.81
CA LEU A 125 5.49 -5.55 8.02
C LEU A 125 5.67 -4.23 8.80
N HIS A 126 5.37 -4.21 10.09
CA HIS A 126 5.62 -3.05 10.97
C HIS A 126 7.11 -2.67 11.03
N ARG A 127 8.02 -3.66 11.05
CA ARG A 127 9.47 -3.42 11.01
C ARG A 127 9.94 -2.86 9.67
N LEU A 128 9.41 -3.36 8.56
CA LEU A 128 9.74 -2.92 7.21
C LEU A 128 9.29 -1.48 6.91
N LEU A 129 8.19 -1.02 7.51
CA LEU A 129 7.69 0.35 7.33
C LEU A 129 8.69 1.42 7.80
N LYS A 130 8.82 2.51 7.05
CA LYS A 130 9.44 3.77 7.52
C LYS A 130 8.65 4.34 8.69
N ASP A 131 9.28 5.18 9.52
CA ASP A 131 8.61 5.83 10.65
C ASP A 131 7.42 6.70 10.22
N ASP A 132 7.50 7.35 9.05
CA ASP A 132 6.41 8.09 8.40
C ASP A 132 5.60 7.24 7.41
N GLY A 133 5.80 5.91 7.43
CA GLY A 133 5.14 4.94 6.58
C GLY A 133 3.71 4.63 7.02
N VAL A 134 2.91 4.16 6.07
CA VAL A 134 1.47 3.87 6.26
C VAL A 134 1.14 2.43 5.87
N PHE A 135 0.29 1.81 6.68
CA PHE A 135 -0.23 0.48 6.51
C PHE A 135 -1.72 0.52 6.14
N PHE A 136 -2.11 -0.26 5.13
CA PHE A 136 -3.49 -0.48 4.72
C PHE A 136 -3.77 -1.98 4.66
N CYS A 137 -4.93 -2.40 5.18
CA CYS A 137 -5.41 -3.77 5.03
C CYS A 137 -6.87 -3.76 4.60
N SER A 138 -7.16 -4.40 3.47
CA SER A 138 -8.54 -4.72 3.07
C SER A 138 -9.07 -5.87 3.94
N ILE A 139 -10.30 -5.77 4.40
CA ILE A 139 -10.94 -6.80 5.22
C ILE A 139 -12.48 -6.67 5.15
N ASP A 140 -13.21 -7.75 5.39
CA ASP A 140 -14.66 -7.69 5.60
C ASP A 140 -15.04 -7.80 7.09
N ASP A 141 -16.34 -7.95 7.37
CA ASP A 141 -16.86 -8.02 8.74
C ASP A 141 -16.30 -9.18 9.58
N TYR A 142 -15.88 -10.30 8.97
CA TYR A 142 -15.56 -11.54 9.70
C TYR A 142 -14.34 -11.36 10.61
N GLU A 143 -13.32 -10.67 10.10
CA GLU A 143 -12.06 -10.48 10.82
C GLU A 143 -11.75 -9.02 11.11
N HIS A 144 -12.59 -8.05 10.71
CA HIS A 144 -12.36 -6.62 10.99
C HIS A 144 -12.11 -6.35 12.48
N GLY A 145 -12.97 -6.89 13.35
CA GLY A 145 -12.84 -6.73 14.80
C GLY A 145 -11.55 -7.34 15.36
N ASN A 146 -11.18 -8.54 14.89
CA ASN A 146 -9.98 -9.25 15.33
C ASN A 146 -8.71 -8.57 14.83
N LEU A 147 -8.69 -8.19 13.55
CA LEU A 147 -7.59 -7.46 12.90
C LEU A 147 -7.33 -6.13 13.61
N LYS A 148 -8.38 -5.36 13.92
CA LYS A 148 -8.23 -4.08 14.62
C LYS A 148 -7.51 -4.23 15.97
N GLN A 149 -7.85 -5.26 16.73
CA GLN A 149 -7.24 -5.52 18.05
C GLN A 149 -5.76 -5.91 17.93
N ILE A 150 -5.39 -6.79 16.99
CA ILE A 150 -3.98 -7.17 16.81
C ILE A 150 -3.15 -6.01 16.22
N LEU A 151 -3.75 -5.15 15.38
CA LEU A 151 -3.09 -3.94 14.90
C LEU A 151 -2.88 -2.93 16.03
N ASP A 152 -3.85 -2.75 16.94
CA ASP A 152 -3.66 -1.92 18.14
C ASP A 152 -2.52 -2.44 19.02
N GLU A 153 -2.36 -3.75 19.15
CA GLU A 153 -1.25 -4.36 19.91
C GLU A 153 0.12 -4.17 19.23
N ILE A 154 0.17 -4.21 17.88
CA ILE A 154 1.42 -4.13 17.11
C ILE A 154 1.86 -2.69 16.84
N PHE A 155 0.94 -1.86 16.33
CA PHE A 155 1.21 -0.46 15.96
C PHE A 155 0.98 0.50 17.12
N GLY A 156 0.21 0.11 18.13
CA GLY A 156 -0.27 1.00 19.19
C GLY A 156 -1.57 1.70 18.80
N PRO A 157 -2.54 1.86 19.72
CA PRO A 157 -3.86 2.42 19.41
C PRO A 157 -3.82 3.89 18.97
N LEU A 158 -2.82 4.66 19.43
CA LEU A 158 -2.65 6.07 19.06
C LEU A 158 -2.24 6.25 17.59
N ASN A 159 -1.73 5.18 16.96
CA ASN A 159 -1.30 5.17 15.58
C ASN A 159 -2.40 4.79 14.58
N PHE A 160 -3.61 4.48 15.07
CA PHE A 160 -4.79 4.30 14.22
C PHE A 160 -5.11 5.60 13.48
N MET A 161 -5.22 5.51 12.15
CA MET A 161 -5.51 6.66 11.30
C MET A 161 -7.00 6.75 11.01
N ASN A 162 -7.55 5.72 10.35
CA ASN A 162 -8.96 5.66 10.01
C ASN A 162 -9.41 4.27 9.56
N ASN A 163 -10.72 4.08 9.45
CA ASN A 163 -11.34 2.91 8.84
C ASN A 163 -12.16 3.39 7.63
N VAL A 164 -11.72 3.01 6.43
CA VAL A 164 -12.37 3.40 5.19
C VAL A 164 -13.41 2.35 4.80
N ILE A 165 -14.58 2.81 4.35
CA ILE A 165 -15.65 1.99 3.78
C ILE A 165 -15.50 2.03 2.26
N TRP A 166 -15.24 0.89 1.64
CA TRP A 166 -15.20 0.76 0.19
C TRP A 166 -16.47 0.08 -0.33
N GLN A 167 -17.25 0.79 -1.15
CA GLN A 167 -18.45 0.24 -1.77
C GLN A 167 -18.10 -0.73 -2.92
N ARG A 168 -17.92 -2.00 -2.58
CA ARG A 168 -17.57 -3.07 -3.53
C ARG A 168 -18.72 -3.57 -4.42
N ALA A 169 -19.96 -3.19 -4.12
CA ALA A 169 -21.13 -3.52 -4.93
C ALA A 169 -22.11 -2.35 -4.95
N TYR A 170 -22.71 -2.08 -6.12
CA TYR A 170 -23.67 -1.00 -6.28
C TYR A 170 -25.13 -1.49 -6.24
N SER A 171 -25.41 -2.69 -6.77
CA SER A 171 -26.77 -3.24 -6.80
C SER A 171 -27.12 -4.04 -5.53
N PRO A 172 -28.34 -3.85 -4.97
CA PRO A 172 -28.88 -4.74 -3.94
C PRO A 172 -29.05 -6.18 -4.43
N VAL A 173 -28.77 -7.14 -3.55
CA VAL A 173 -29.02 -8.57 -3.78
C VAL A 173 -30.35 -8.94 -3.15
N ASN A 174 -31.43 -8.90 -3.94
CA ASN A 174 -32.81 -9.09 -3.48
C ASN A 174 -33.09 -10.49 -2.89
N THR A 175 -32.21 -11.47 -3.10
CA THR A 175 -32.32 -12.80 -2.48
C THR A 175 -31.88 -12.83 -1.01
N LYS A 176 -31.29 -11.74 -0.48
CA LYS A 176 -30.89 -11.64 0.93
C LYS A 176 -32.10 -11.23 1.78
N LYS A 177 -32.31 -11.96 2.89
CA LYS A 177 -33.46 -11.77 3.81
C LYS A 177 -33.40 -10.50 4.67
N ARG A 178 -32.22 -9.90 4.82
CA ARG A 178 -31.96 -8.75 5.71
C ARG A 178 -31.21 -7.67 4.92
N PHE A 179 -29.92 -7.51 5.18
CA PHE A 179 -29.08 -6.53 4.49
C PHE A 179 -28.34 -7.16 3.30
N SER A 180 -28.36 -6.45 2.17
CA SER A 180 -27.46 -6.73 1.05
C SER A 180 -26.09 -6.12 1.36
N LYS A 181 -25.12 -6.96 1.73
CA LYS A 181 -23.73 -6.51 1.95
C LYS A 181 -23.16 -5.91 0.67
N ASN A 182 -22.76 -4.65 0.72
CA ASN A 182 -22.31 -3.89 -0.45
C ASN A 182 -20.98 -3.15 -0.26
N HIS A 183 -20.37 -3.29 0.91
CA HIS A 183 -19.09 -2.69 1.23
C HIS A 183 -18.17 -3.66 1.98
N ASP A 184 -16.87 -3.36 1.91
CA ASP A 184 -15.82 -3.91 2.76
C ASP A 184 -15.08 -2.75 3.45
N PHE A 185 -14.13 -3.07 4.32
CA PHE A 185 -13.32 -2.10 5.05
C PHE A 185 -11.88 -2.07 4.55
N ILE A 186 -11.25 -0.91 4.69
CA ILE A 186 -9.81 -0.74 4.55
C ILE A 186 -9.31 -0.04 5.82
N ILE A 187 -8.64 -0.80 6.69
CA ILE A 187 -8.08 -0.28 7.94
C ILE A 187 -6.76 0.41 7.64
N CYS A 188 -6.55 1.61 8.21
CA CYS A 188 -5.35 2.43 8.01
C CYS A 188 -4.64 2.72 9.34
N TYR A 189 -3.33 2.45 9.38
CA TYR A 189 -2.43 2.79 10.49
C TYR A 189 -1.19 3.52 9.98
N GLY A 190 -0.67 4.47 10.74
CA GLY A 190 0.68 4.99 10.56
C GLY A 190 1.67 4.19 11.41
N LYS A 191 2.93 4.07 11.03
CA LYS A 191 3.95 3.58 11.97
C LYS A 191 4.14 4.58 13.12
N ASN A 192 4.23 5.87 12.77
CA ASN A 192 4.07 6.98 13.68
C ASN A 192 3.10 8.00 13.09
N LYS A 193 1.86 8.01 13.57
CA LYS A 193 0.78 8.88 13.08
C LYS A 193 1.15 10.36 13.00
N ASN A 194 2.00 10.83 13.92
CA ASN A 194 2.41 12.24 13.95
C ASN A 194 3.34 12.63 12.79
N LEU A 195 4.00 11.66 12.15
CA LEU A 195 4.88 11.88 10.99
C LEU A 195 4.16 11.64 9.66
N VAL A 196 2.99 11.00 9.68
CA VAL A 196 2.26 10.61 8.48
C VAL A 196 1.40 11.77 7.97
N ASN A 197 1.65 12.19 6.73
CA ASN A 197 0.79 13.11 6.00
C ASN A 197 0.03 12.35 4.89
N LEU A 198 -1.31 12.30 4.98
CA LEU A 198 -2.18 11.69 3.98
C LEU A 198 -3.04 12.75 3.30
N LEU A 199 -2.59 13.22 2.15
CA LEU A 199 -3.28 14.23 1.35
C LEU A 199 -3.36 13.77 -0.09
N LEU A 200 -4.55 13.91 -0.65
CA LEU A 200 -4.73 13.70 -2.07
C LEU A 200 -4.26 14.94 -2.82
N PRO A 201 -3.68 14.79 -4.02
CA PRO A 201 -3.44 15.91 -4.92
C PRO A 201 -4.73 16.72 -5.11
N ARG A 202 -4.58 18.04 -5.23
CA ARG A 202 -5.73 18.90 -5.56
C ARG A 202 -6.24 18.55 -6.96
N THR A 203 -7.56 18.54 -7.12
CA THR A 203 -8.20 18.35 -8.43
C THR A 203 -8.38 19.69 -9.13
N ASP A 204 -8.45 19.68 -10.46
CA ASP A 204 -8.73 20.89 -11.25
C ASP A 204 -10.04 21.55 -10.81
N SER A 205 -11.11 20.76 -10.64
CA SER A 205 -12.39 21.24 -10.07
C SER A 205 -12.27 21.86 -8.67
N ALA A 206 -11.28 21.46 -7.85
CA ALA A 206 -11.04 22.11 -6.57
C ALA A 206 -10.29 23.44 -6.71
N ASN A 207 -9.53 23.62 -7.79
CA ASN A 207 -8.82 24.83 -8.14
C ASN A 207 -9.70 25.83 -8.91
N ASP A 208 -10.63 25.36 -9.76
CA ASP A 208 -11.58 26.18 -10.53
C ASP A 208 -12.52 27.02 -9.67
N ARG A 209 -12.60 26.72 -8.37
CA ARG A 209 -13.38 27.51 -7.40
C ARG A 209 -12.65 28.77 -6.93
N TYR A 210 -11.39 28.94 -7.29
CA TYR A 210 -10.57 30.09 -6.93
C TYR A 210 -10.46 31.03 -8.14
N ASP A 211 -10.68 32.30 -7.89
CA ASP A 211 -10.62 33.37 -8.88
C ASP A 211 -10.01 34.63 -8.25
N ASN A 212 -9.80 35.71 -9.00
CA ASN A 212 -9.33 36.98 -8.45
C ASN A 212 -10.12 38.17 -9.00
N PRO A 213 -11.43 38.25 -8.75
CA PRO A 213 -12.31 39.25 -9.37
C PRO A 213 -11.95 40.69 -8.97
N ASP A 214 -11.24 40.88 -7.86
CA ASP A 214 -10.85 42.18 -7.34
C ASP A 214 -9.35 42.49 -7.46
N ASN A 215 -8.63 41.71 -8.27
CA ASN A 215 -7.20 41.89 -8.56
C ASN A 215 -6.33 42.00 -7.29
N ASP A 216 -6.63 41.17 -6.29
CA ASP A 216 -5.86 41.12 -5.06
C ASP A 216 -4.41 40.64 -5.35
N PRO A 217 -3.37 41.36 -4.88
CA PRO A 217 -1.97 41.03 -5.19
C PRO A 217 -1.50 39.69 -4.59
N ARG A 218 -2.26 39.09 -3.67
CA ARG A 218 -1.97 37.77 -3.07
C ARG A 218 -2.35 36.59 -3.98
N GLY A 219 -3.01 36.87 -5.11
CA GLY A 219 -3.41 35.88 -6.11
C GLY A 219 -4.84 35.37 -5.95
N ILE A 220 -5.15 34.26 -6.60
CA ILE A 220 -6.51 33.70 -6.64
C ILE A 220 -6.99 33.25 -5.26
N TRP A 221 -8.25 33.51 -4.98
CA TRP A 221 -8.93 33.23 -3.71
C TRP A 221 -10.36 32.77 -3.98
N LYS A 222 -11.00 32.22 -2.94
CA LYS A 222 -12.44 31.95 -2.99
C LYS A 222 -13.15 32.51 -1.76
N PRO A 223 -14.42 32.91 -1.88
CA PRO A 223 -15.20 33.34 -0.73
C PRO A 223 -15.41 32.16 0.23
N SER A 224 -15.17 32.40 1.51
CA SER A 224 -15.40 31.46 2.62
C SER A 224 -16.36 32.08 3.62
N ASP A 225 -17.19 31.25 4.25
CA ASP A 225 -18.18 31.71 5.23
C ASP A 225 -17.51 32.51 6.36
N LEU A 226 -18.05 33.69 6.63
CA LEU A 226 -17.68 34.51 7.80
C LEU A 226 -18.52 34.16 9.03
N SER A 227 -19.47 33.23 8.96
CA SER A 227 -20.32 32.83 10.10
C SER A 227 -20.12 31.37 10.52
N VAL A 228 -20.29 31.08 11.81
CA VAL A 228 -20.08 29.75 12.42
C VAL A 228 -21.06 29.49 13.57
N ALA A 229 -21.32 28.21 13.86
CA ALA A 229 -22.06 27.75 15.03
C ALA A 229 -21.14 26.87 15.92
N PRO A 230 -21.36 26.78 17.25
CA PRO A 230 -22.41 27.44 18.03
C PRO A 230 -22.17 28.96 18.19
N VAL A 231 -23.19 29.66 18.69
CA VAL A 231 -23.14 31.12 18.92
C VAL A 231 -22.19 31.45 20.06
N ILE A 232 -21.33 32.44 19.84
CA ILE A 232 -20.50 33.07 20.86
C ILE A 232 -20.90 34.55 20.90
N GLU A 233 -21.31 35.03 22.08
CA GLU A 233 -21.92 36.35 22.27
C GLU A 233 -21.00 37.50 21.84
N ASP A 234 -19.71 37.42 22.17
CA ASP A 234 -18.67 38.39 21.77
C ASP A 234 -18.46 38.51 20.25
N LYS A 235 -19.00 37.58 19.46
CA LYS A 235 -18.93 37.57 18.00
C LYS A 235 -20.26 37.92 17.33
N LEU A 236 -21.23 38.41 18.11
CA LEU A 236 -22.47 39.00 17.62
C LEU A 236 -22.32 40.51 17.54
N TYR A 237 -21.94 41.00 16.36
CA TYR A 237 -21.87 42.44 16.11
C TYR A 237 -22.35 42.74 14.69
N LYS A 238 -22.82 43.96 14.47
CA LYS A 238 -23.23 44.41 13.14
C LYS A 238 -22.01 44.67 12.25
N ILE A 239 -22.11 44.25 10.99
CA ILE A 239 -21.18 44.64 9.92
C ILE A 239 -21.94 45.57 8.97
N ILE A 240 -21.30 46.69 8.60
CA ILE A 240 -21.83 47.64 7.60
C ILE A 240 -21.10 47.35 6.29
N THR A 241 -21.84 47.10 5.21
CA THR A 241 -21.27 46.90 3.88
C THR A 241 -20.77 48.23 3.28
N PRO A 242 -19.93 48.21 2.23
CA PRO A 242 -19.56 49.41 1.47
C PRO A 242 -20.74 50.27 0.99
N THR A 243 -21.88 49.66 0.69
CA THR A 243 -23.13 50.35 0.29
C THR A 243 -23.92 50.95 1.47
N GLY A 244 -23.49 50.71 2.72
CA GLY A 244 -24.16 51.18 3.94
C GLY A 244 -25.22 50.22 4.50
N ARG A 245 -25.43 49.06 3.89
CA ARG A 245 -26.36 48.04 4.39
C ARG A 245 -25.83 47.40 5.68
N GLU A 246 -26.71 47.22 6.65
CA GLU A 246 -26.38 46.51 7.90
C GLU A 246 -26.62 45.00 7.74
N VAL A 247 -25.64 44.20 8.16
CA VAL A 247 -25.69 42.74 8.10
C VAL A 247 -25.35 42.15 9.46
N TYR A 248 -26.18 41.19 9.88
CA TYR A 248 -26.01 40.36 11.07
C TYR A 248 -25.73 38.90 10.66
N PRO A 249 -25.08 38.10 11.51
CA PRO A 249 -24.90 36.69 11.24
C PRO A 249 -26.28 35.99 11.21
N PRO A 250 -26.45 34.91 10.43
CA PRO A 250 -27.71 34.17 10.39
C PRO A 250 -28.13 33.66 11.77
N ASN A 251 -29.44 33.54 12.01
CA ASN A 251 -29.97 33.02 13.28
C ASN A 251 -29.33 31.68 13.65
N GLY A 252 -28.88 31.56 14.91
CA GLY A 252 -28.18 30.39 15.42
C GLY A 252 -26.68 30.33 15.07
N ARG A 253 -26.13 31.38 14.45
CA ARG A 253 -24.70 31.52 14.14
C ARG A 253 -24.16 32.86 14.67
N CYS A 254 -22.85 32.94 14.82
CA CYS A 254 -22.12 34.17 15.10
C CYS A 254 -21.03 34.37 14.03
N TRP A 255 -20.34 35.52 14.01
CA TRP A 255 -19.20 35.69 13.11
C TRP A 255 -18.02 34.78 13.53
N VAL A 256 -17.17 34.41 12.57
CA VAL A 256 -15.95 33.64 12.82
C VAL A 256 -14.94 34.49 13.60
N LEU A 257 -14.85 35.77 13.25
CA LEU A 257 -13.91 36.74 13.82
C LEU A 257 -14.55 37.52 14.97
N THR A 258 -13.73 37.97 15.92
CA THR A 258 -14.14 39.02 16.85
C THR A 258 -14.17 40.37 16.12
N LYS A 259 -14.84 41.37 16.71
CA LYS A 259 -14.97 42.70 16.11
C LYS A 259 -13.62 43.34 15.76
N ASP A 260 -12.59 43.16 16.60
CA ASP A 260 -11.27 43.74 16.35
C ASP A 260 -10.48 42.98 15.29
N ARG A 261 -10.49 41.63 15.32
CA ARG A 261 -9.92 40.82 14.23
C ARG A 261 -10.61 41.09 12.89
N TYR A 262 -11.90 41.35 12.89
CA TYR A 262 -12.62 41.75 11.70
C TYR A 262 -12.11 43.08 11.13
N LYS A 263 -11.86 44.09 11.97
CA LYS A 263 -11.27 45.37 11.52
C LYS A 263 -9.88 45.17 10.93
N GLU A 264 -9.05 44.29 11.52
CA GLU A 264 -7.75 43.91 10.97
C GLU A 264 -7.89 43.29 9.57
N PHE A 265 -8.79 42.32 9.42
CA PHE A 265 -9.05 41.65 8.14
C PHE A 265 -9.62 42.61 7.10
N LEU A 266 -10.47 43.55 7.52
CA LEU A 266 -11.02 44.58 6.64
C LEU A 266 -9.91 45.52 6.14
N LYS A 267 -9.02 45.96 7.04
CA LYS A 267 -7.85 46.80 6.68
C LYS A 267 -6.89 46.07 5.74
N ASP A 268 -6.69 44.77 5.96
CA ASP A 268 -5.88 43.89 5.11
C ASP A 268 -6.64 43.41 3.84
N LYS A 269 -7.81 43.98 3.54
CA LYS A 269 -8.62 43.64 2.35
C LYS A 269 -8.95 42.15 2.23
N ARG A 270 -9.07 41.43 3.35
CA ARG A 270 -9.43 39.99 3.42
C ARG A 270 -10.93 39.74 3.51
N ILE A 271 -11.73 40.79 3.62
CA ILE A 271 -13.19 40.71 3.62
C ILE A 271 -13.71 41.07 2.24
N TRP A 272 -14.56 40.21 1.69
CA TRP A 272 -15.20 40.39 0.41
C TRP A 272 -16.70 40.60 0.57
N PHE A 273 -17.24 41.63 -0.09
CA PHE A 273 -18.65 42.04 -0.01
C PHE A 273 -19.41 41.79 -1.34
N GLY A 274 -18.93 40.88 -2.18
CA GLY A 274 -19.48 40.70 -3.53
C GLY A 274 -19.04 41.81 -4.49
N GLU A 275 -19.26 41.60 -5.78
CA GLU A 275 -18.81 42.53 -6.84
C GLU A 275 -19.38 43.94 -6.67
N ASN A 276 -20.64 44.04 -6.21
CA ASN A 276 -21.33 45.31 -5.99
C ASN A 276 -21.10 45.89 -4.58
N GLY A 277 -20.34 45.20 -3.72
CA GLY A 277 -20.07 45.67 -2.35
C GLY A 277 -21.29 45.61 -1.41
N ASP A 278 -22.34 44.86 -1.72
CA ASP A 278 -23.59 44.79 -0.94
C ASP A 278 -23.96 43.38 -0.45
N ALA A 279 -23.13 42.38 -0.74
CA ALA A 279 -23.37 41.01 -0.31
C ALA A 279 -23.07 40.82 1.18
N VAL A 280 -23.56 39.71 1.74
CA VAL A 280 -23.14 39.24 3.07
C VAL A 280 -21.62 39.02 3.04
N PRO A 281 -20.87 39.58 4.01
CA PRO A 281 -19.41 39.54 3.98
C PRO A 281 -18.89 38.10 4.07
N SER A 282 -17.85 37.83 3.29
CA SER A 282 -17.12 36.56 3.27
C SER A 282 -15.63 36.79 3.50
N ILE A 283 -14.93 35.77 4.00
CA ILE A 283 -13.47 35.80 4.13
C ILE A 283 -12.87 35.33 2.81
N LYS A 284 -11.93 36.10 2.24
CA LYS A 284 -11.09 35.63 1.14
C LYS A 284 -10.16 34.53 1.63
N LYS A 285 -10.27 33.35 1.03
CA LYS A 285 -9.37 32.24 1.28
C LYS A 285 -8.43 32.08 0.09
N PHE A 286 -7.22 32.61 0.21
CA PHE A 286 -6.21 32.59 -0.85
C PHE A 286 -5.70 31.17 -1.10
N LEU A 287 -5.55 30.78 -2.35
CA LEU A 287 -5.05 29.44 -2.69
C LEU A 287 -3.64 29.22 -2.14
N THR A 288 -2.80 30.27 -2.17
CA THR A 288 -1.43 30.29 -1.64
C THR A 288 -1.35 30.05 -0.13
N GLU A 289 -2.43 30.29 0.60
CA GLU A 289 -2.52 30.13 2.06
C GLU A 289 -3.27 28.85 2.47
N VAL A 290 -3.79 28.09 1.50
CA VAL A 290 -4.49 26.82 1.74
C VAL A 290 -3.47 25.70 1.77
N LYS A 291 -3.65 24.76 2.71
CA LYS A 291 -2.84 23.55 2.78
C LYS A 291 -2.79 22.85 1.41
N ASP A 292 -1.60 22.40 1.03
CA ASP A 292 -1.41 21.68 -0.23
C ASP A 292 -2.16 20.33 -0.17
N GLY A 293 -2.97 20.03 -1.18
CA GLY A 293 -3.80 18.82 -1.22
C GLY A 293 -5.17 18.87 -0.51
N ILE A 294 -5.88 17.73 -0.59
CA ILE A 294 -7.26 17.53 -0.11
C ILE A 294 -7.26 16.43 0.95
N THR A 295 -7.93 16.67 2.08
CA THR A 295 -8.16 15.63 3.10
C THR A 295 -9.09 14.56 2.52
N PRO A 296 -8.70 13.26 2.54
CA PRO A 296 -9.54 12.19 2.03
C PRO A 296 -10.80 11.98 2.91
N LEU A 297 -11.92 11.61 2.27
CA LEU A 297 -13.10 11.10 2.96
C LEU A 297 -12.91 9.60 3.27
N THR A 298 -13.74 9.07 4.18
CA THR A 298 -13.67 7.69 4.65
C THR A 298 -14.70 6.77 3.99
N VAL A 299 -15.59 7.28 3.14
CA VAL A 299 -16.52 6.47 2.36
C VAL A 299 -16.15 6.65 0.89
N TRP A 300 -15.69 5.57 0.26
CA TRP A 300 -15.30 5.56 -1.14
C TRP A 300 -16.32 4.78 -1.95
N THR A 301 -16.97 5.48 -2.86
CA THR A 301 -18.06 4.96 -3.67
C THR A 301 -17.53 4.21 -4.90
N TYR A 302 -18.33 3.30 -5.44
CA TYR A 302 -17.92 2.49 -6.58
C TYR A 302 -17.60 3.33 -7.84
N ASP A 303 -18.27 4.46 -8.01
CA ASP A 303 -18.02 5.39 -9.13
C ASP A 303 -16.65 6.05 -9.02
N GLU A 304 -16.15 6.28 -7.81
CA GLU A 304 -14.84 6.90 -7.55
C GLU A 304 -13.70 5.90 -7.71
N VAL A 305 -13.80 4.73 -7.09
CA VAL A 305 -12.68 3.80 -6.92
C VAL A 305 -12.87 2.43 -7.58
N GLY A 306 -14.00 2.22 -8.26
CA GLY A 306 -14.37 0.94 -8.86
C GLY A 306 -14.95 -0.05 -7.86
N HIS A 307 -15.45 -1.17 -8.38
CA HIS A 307 -16.07 -2.24 -7.59
C HIS A 307 -15.63 -3.64 -8.05
N THR A 308 -16.10 -4.70 -7.38
CA THR A 308 -15.64 -6.08 -7.65
C THR A 308 -15.87 -6.55 -9.09
N GLN A 309 -16.92 -6.06 -9.77
CA GLN A 309 -17.16 -6.46 -11.17
C GLN A 309 -16.19 -5.77 -12.13
N ASP A 310 -15.78 -4.53 -11.86
CA ASP A 310 -14.72 -3.86 -12.63
C ASP A 310 -13.42 -4.65 -12.56
N ALA A 311 -13.06 -5.10 -11.36
CA ALA A 311 -11.85 -5.92 -11.18
C ALA A 311 -11.91 -7.23 -11.96
N LYS A 312 -13.07 -7.91 -11.97
CA LYS A 312 -13.27 -9.12 -12.79
C LYS A 312 -13.15 -8.82 -14.27
N LYS A 313 -13.68 -7.69 -14.72
CA LYS A 313 -13.57 -7.23 -16.11
C LYS A 313 -12.11 -6.98 -16.47
N GLU A 314 -11.37 -6.22 -15.67
CA GLU A 314 -9.93 -5.96 -15.88
C GLU A 314 -9.13 -7.27 -16.03
N ILE A 315 -9.38 -8.26 -15.18
CA ILE A 315 -8.66 -9.54 -15.27
C ILE A 315 -9.09 -10.33 -16.51
N LYS A 316 -10.38 -10.38 -16.84
CA LYS A 316 -10.86 -11.07 -18.06
C LYS A 316 -10.28 -10.45 -19.33
N GLU A 317 -10.09 -9.15 -19.36
CA GLU A 317 -9.45 -8.44 -20.48
C GLU A 317 -7.97 -8.82 -20.63
N LEU A 318 -7.26 -8.98 -19.52
CA LEU A 318 -5.85 -9.40 -19.52
C LEU A 318 -5.69 -10.89 -19.84
N PHE A 319 -6.66 -11.72 -19.44
CA PHE A 319 -6.61 -13.18 -19.49
C PHE A 319 -7.94 -13.77 -20.02
N PRO A 320 -8.27 -13.57 -21.31
CA PRO A 320 -9.57 -13.96 -21.86
C PRO A 320 -9.83 -15.47 -21.83
N ASP A 321 -8.78 -16.28 -21.99
CA ASP A 321 -8.86 -17.75 -22.09
C ASP A 321 -8.57 -18.47 -20.77
N SER A 322 -8.22 -17.73 -19.71
CA SER A 322 -7.82 -18.34 -18.43
C SER A 322 -9.03 -18.65 -17.56
N LYS A 323 -9.10 -19.88 -17.03
CA LYS A 323 -9.91 -20.18 -15.86
C LYS A 323 -9.26 -19.50 -14.66
N LEU A 324 -9.66 -18.26 -14.39
CA LEU A 324 -9.09 -17.48 -13.30
C LEU A 324 -9.38 -18.19 -11.97
N PRO A 325 -8.36 -18.41 -11.12
CA PRO A 325 -8.57 -19.01 -9.80
C PRO A 325 -9.21 -18.03 -8.80
N PHE A 326 -9.35 -16.75 -9.15
CA PHE A 326 -9.75 -15.69 -8.23
C PHE A 326 -11.23 -15.38 -8.29
N GLU A 327 -11.92 -15.54 -7.16
CA GLU A 327 -13.32 -15.13 -7.06
C GLU A 327 -13.49 -13.61 -6.98
N THR A 328 -12.51 -12.84 -6.46
CA THR A 328 -12.68 -11.40 -6.13
C THR A 328 -11.37 -10.57 -6.17
N PRO A 329 -10.74 -10.34 -7.34
CA PRO A 329 -9.61 -9.40 -7.43
C PRO A 329 -10.01 -7.97 -7.00
N LYS A 330 -9.03 -7.15 -6.59
CA LYS A 330 -9.25 -5.72 -6.30
C LYS A 330 -9.08 -4.88 -7.57
N PRO A 331 -9.93 -3.85 -7.79
CA PRO A 331 -9.84 -3.02 -8.98
C PRO A 331 -8.59 -2.12 -8.93
N THR A 332 -7.94 -1.91 -10.07
CA THR A 332 -6.70 -1.10 -10.11
C THR A 332 -6.97 0.33 -9.64
N ARG A 333 -8.15 0.89 -9.90
CA ARG A 333 -8.58 2.24 -9.46
C ARG A 333 -8.59 2.42 -7.94
N LEU A 334 -8.98 1.39 -7.19
CA LEU A 334 -8.94 1.41 -5.72
C LEU A 334 -7.49 1.49 -5.23
N MET A 335 -6.59 0.75 -5.87
CA MET A 335 -5.17 0.80 -5.56
C MET A 335 -4.56 2.15 -5.90
N GLU A 336 -4.90 2.72 -7.06
CA GLU A 336 -4.46 4.08 -7.41
C GLU A 336 -4.90 5.10 -6.36
N LYS A 337 -6.13 4.98 -5.82
CA LYS A 337 -6.63 5.84 -4.73
C LYS A 337 -5.80 5.67 -3.46
N ILE A 338 -5.60 4.43 -2.99
CA ILE A 338 -4.85 4.15 -1.75
C ILE A 338 -3.42 4.67 -1.86
N LEU A 339 -2.73 4.34 -2.95
CA LEU A 339 -1.32 4.71 -3.15
C LEU A 339 -1.15 6.24 -3.34
N SER A 340 -2.18 6.94 -3.80
CA SER A 340 -2.17 8.40 -3.92
C SER A 340 -2.34 9.13 -2.59
N LEU A 341 -2.76 8.45 -1.51
CA LEU A 341 -2.92 9.08 -0.18
C LEU A 341 -1.56 9.50 0.39
N LYS A 342 -0.54 8.64 0.26
CA LYS A 342 0.85 8.97 0.56
C LYS A 342 1.47 9.54 -0.72
N TYR A 343 1.30 10.84 -0.93
CA TYR A 343 1.81 11.52 -2.13
C TYR A 343 3.35 11.59 -2.13
N ASN A 344 4.00 10.49 -2.52
CA ASN A 344 5.43 10.37 -2.72
C ASN A 344 5.68 9.68 -4.07
N LYS A 345 6.38 10.37 -4.98
CA LYS A 345 6.70 9.87 -6.32
C LYS A 345 7.83 8.85 -6.36
N GLU A 346 8.59 8.72 -5.28
CA GLU A 346 9.70 7.77 -5.11
C GLU A 346 9.34 6.65 -4.11
N ALA A 347 8.06 6.51 -3.79
CA ALA A 347 7.60 5.58 -2.75
C ALA A 347 7.99 4.13 -3.06
N LEU A 348 8.38 3.40 -2.03
CA LEU A 348 8.46 1.94 -2.03
C LEU A 348 7.17 1.35 -1.47
N ILE A 349 6.46 0.58 -2.29
CA ILE A 349 5.20 -0.07 -1.95
C ILE A 349 5.44 -1.56 -1.75
N LEU A 350 4.94 -2.13 -0.65
CA LEU A 350 4.99 -3.57 -0.38
C LEU A 350 3.57 -4.14 -0.30
N ASP A 351 3.35 -5.24 -1.02
CA ASP A 351 2.14 -6.05 -0.93
C ASP A 351 2.51 -7.52 -0.79
N SER A 352 2.32 -8.05 0.42
CA SER A 352 2.66 -9.43 0.78
C SER A 352 1.53 -10.44 0.54
N PHE A 353 0.42 -9.98 -0.05
CA PHE A 353 -0.73 -10.79 -0.47
C PHE A 353 -1.11 -10.35 -1.89
N ALA A 354 -0.14 -10.43 -2.80
CA ALA A 354 -0.23 -9.75 -4.08
C ALA A 354 -1.39 -10.23 -4.95
N GLY A 355 -1.77 -11.51 -4.85
CA GLY A 355 -2.85 -12.12 -5.63
C GLY A 355 -2.62 -11.88 -7.12
N THR A 356 -3.55 -11.16 -7.73
CA THR A 356 -3.47 -10.80 -9.15
C THR A 356 -2.52 -9.63 -9.46
N ALA A 357 -1.74 -9.09 -8.52
CA ALA A 357 -0.86 -7.92 -8.70
C ALA A 357 -1.56 -6.59 -9.06
N SER A 358 -2.76 -6.33 -8.52
CA SER A 358 -3.44 -5.03 -8.71
C SER A 358 -2.60 -3.86 -8.19
N THR A 359 -1.88 -4.06 -7.09
CA THR A 359 -1.00 -3.07 -6.47
C THR A 359 0.13 -2.66 -7.40
N GLY A 360 0.88 -3.63 -7.96
CA GLY A 360 1.96 -3.36 -8.91
C GLY A 360 1.46 -2.68 -10.19
N HIS A 361 0.30 -3.10 -10.71
CA HIS A 361 -0.31 -2.44 -11.88
C HIS A 361 -0.67 -0.97 -11.60
N ALA A 362 -1.21 -0.67 -10.41
CA ALA A 362 -1.52 0.70 -10.02
C ALA A 362 -0.27 1.58 -9.86
N VAL A 363 0.81 1.03 -9.29
CA VAL A 363 2.11 1.74 -9.21
C VAL A 363 2.56 2.19 -10.60
N MET A 364 2.48 1.31 -11.60
CA MET A 364 2.87 1.63 -12.98
C MET A 364 1.98 2.70 -13.60
N LYS A 365 0.66 2.63 -13.39
CA LYS A 365 -0.29 3.65 -13.87
C LYS A 365 0.01 5.01 -13.27
N LEU A 366 0.25 5.07 -11.95
CA LEU A 366 0.59 6.31 -11.26
C LEU A 366 1.90 6.89 -11.77
N ASN A 367 2.96 6.08 -11.89
CA ASN A 367 4.24 6.54 -12.44
C ASN A 367 4.09 7.08 -13.87
N LYS A 368 3.29 6.43 -14.72
CA LYS A 368 3.01 6.94 -16.07
C LYS A 368 2.24 8.26 -16.03
N LYS A 369 1.27 8.39 -15.13
CA LYS A 369 0.39 9.56 -14.99
C LYS A 369 1.13 10.79 -14.48
N ASP A 370 1.94 10.63 -13.43
CA ASP A 370 2.58 11.75 -12.73
C ASP A 370 4.09 11.84 -12.88
N LYS A 371 4.67 11.01 -13.76
CA LYS A 371 6.11 10.88 -14.01
C LYS A 371 6.90 10.52 -12.74
N GLY A 372 6.31 9.75 -11.83
CA GLY A 372 7.01 9.22 -10.66
C GLY A 372 7.86 7.99 -10.96
N HIS A 373 8.65 7.59 -9.97
CA HIS A 373 9.54 6.43 -10.00
C HIS A 373 9.28 5.50 -8.80
N ARG A 374 8.02 5.38 -8.39
CA ARG A 374 7.59 4.47 -7.32
C ARG A 374 7.98 3.04 -7.67
N LYS A 375 8.36 2.27 -6.64
CA LYS A 375 8.78 0.87 -6.76
C LYS A 375 7.81 -0.02 -6.01
N PHE A 376 7.66 -1.26 -6.45
CA PHE A 376 6.86 -2.26 -5.74
C PHE A 376 7.68 -3.49 -5.35
N ILE A 377 7.27 -4.10 -4.24
CA ILE A 377 7.64 -5.47 -3.86
C ILE A 377 6.31 -6.23 -3.70
N LEU A 378 6.12 -7.25 -4.53
CA LEU A 378 4.95 -8.13 -4.48
C LEU A 378 5.39 -9.51 -3.99
N ILE A 379 4.61 -10.11 -3.10
CA ILE A 379 4.83 -11.50 -2.66
C ILE A 379 3.56 -12.30 -2.93
N GLU A 380 3.72 -13.42 -3.61
CA GLU A 380 2.65 -14.37 -3.91
C GLU A 380 3.14 -15.80 -3.63
N MET A 381 2.35 -16.59 -2.91
CA MET A 381 2.73 -17.94 -2.50
C MET A 381 2.14 -19.03 -3.39
N GLU A 382 1.09 -18.73 -4.12
CA GLU A 382 0.40 -19.69 -4.97
C GLU A 382 1.13 -19.94 -6.29
N GLU A 383 0.92 -21.12 -6.88
CA GLU A 383 1.60 -21.57 -8.11
C GLU A 383 1.36 -20.62 -9.31
N TYR A 384 0.30 -19.81 -9.25
CA TYR A 384 -0.01 -18.82 -10.29
C TYR A 384 0.85 -17.54 -10.22
N ALA A 385 1.78 -17.42 -9.26
CA ALA A 385 2.66 -16.25 -9.12
C ALA A 385 3.33 -15.88 -10.46
N ASN A 386 3.84 -16.86 -11.20
CA ASN A 386 4.46 -16.60 -12.49
C ASN A 386 3.44 -16.41 -13.62
N THR A 387 2.33 -17.17 -13.63
CA THR A 387 1.39 -17.22 -14.77
C THR A 387 0.27 -16.18 -14.73
N ILE A 388 0.01 -15.57 -13.56
CA ILE A 388 -1.00 -14.52 -13.39
C ILE A 388 -0.40 -13.26 -12.78
N THR A 389 0.25 -13.35 -11.62
CA THR A 389 0.78 -12.18 -10.89
C THR A 389 1.86 -11.47 -11.72
N ALA A 390 2.89 -12.19 -12.16
CA ALA A 390 3.94 -11.66 -13.03
C ALA A 390 3.42 -11.37 -14.45
N GLU A 391 2.58 -12.24 -15.03
CA GLU A 391 2.02 -12.00 -16.37
C GLU A 391 1.15 -10.74 -16.46
N ARG A 392 0.40 -10.37 -15.41
CA ARG A 392 -0.32 -9.09 -15.38
C ARG A 392 0.65 -7.93 -15.49
N ILE A 393 1.76 -7.97 -14.75
CA ILE A 393 2.78 -6.92 -14.79
C ILE A 393 3.46 -6.90 -16.16
N LYS A 394 3.80 -8.05 -16.75
CA LYS A 394 4.35 -8.11 -18.12
C LYS A 394 3.41 -7.46 -19.12
N LYS A 395 2.11 -7.80 -19.09
CA LYS A 395 1.07 -7.18 -19.95
C LYS A 395 0.90 -5.68 -19.66
N ALA A 396 1.01 -5.24 -18.42
CA ALA A 396 1.00 -3.82 -18.08
C ALA A 396 2.24 -3.09 -18.66
N ILE A 397 3.41 -3.72 -18.66
CA ILE A 397 4.66 -3.16 -19.22
C ILE A 397 4.56 -3.06 -20.74
N THR A 398 4.16 -4.14 -21.41
CA THR A 398 4.23 -4.27 -22.89
C THR A 398 2.96 -3.84 -23.61
N GLY A 399 1.85 -3.77 -22.89
CA GLY A 399 0.53 -3.66 -23.48
C GLY A 399 -0.04 -5.01 -23.87
N TYR A 400 -1.30 -5.04 -24.27
CA TYR A 400 -2.01 -6.25 -24.65
C TYR A 400 -3.06 -5.96 -25.72
N ASN A 401 -3.43 -6.99 -26.47
CA ASN A 401 -4.56 -6.90 -27.39
C ASN A 401 -5.84 -6.97 -26.58
N TYR A 402 -6.60 -5.89 -26.57
CA TYR A 402 -7.94 -5.83 -26.02
C TYR A 402 -8.93 -6.37 -27.04
N ILE A 403 -9.73 -7.34 -26.62
CA ILE A 403 -10.90 -7.82 -27.35
C ILE A 403 -12.08 -7.66 -26.42
N GLY A 404 -12.99 -6.77 -26.76
CA GLY A 404 -14.13 -6.48 -25.91
C GLY A 404 -15.11 -5.50 -26.53
N ASN A 405 -16.11 -5.16 -25.74
CA ASN A 405 -17.20 -4.28 -26.15
C ASN A 405 -16.84 -2.84 -25.81
N LYS A 406 -16.76 -1.98 -26.81
CA LYS A 406 -16.66 -0.52 -26.65
C LYS A 406 -18.05 0.08 -26.74
N LYS A 407 -18.42 0.80 -25.70
CA LYS A 407 -19.64 1.63 -25.69
C LYS A 407 -19.28 3.01 -26.22
N THR A 408 -20.00 3.45 -27.23
CA THR A 408 -19.89 4.77 -27.84
C THR A 408 -21.22 5.49 -27.62
N GLU A 409 -21.16 6.66 -27.01
CA GLU A 409 -22.33 7.53 -26.88
C GLU A 409 -22.64 8.15 -28.23
N LEU A 410 -23.80 7.80 -28.80
CA LEU A 410 -24.24 8.22 -30.12
C LEU A 410 -25.00 9.55 -30.06
N SER A 411 -25.87 9.69 -29.07
CA SER A 411 -26.64 10.89 -28.77
C SER A 411 -26.90 10.98 -27.27
N THR A 412 -26.88 12.18 -26.69
CA THR A 412 -27.21 12.44 -25.27
C THR A 412 -28.19 13.59 -25.14
N TYR A 413 -29.12 13.43 -24.20
CA TYR A 413 -30.23 14.34 -23.95
C TYR A 413 -30.38 14.64 -22.46
N PRO A 414 -30.42 15.91 -22.03
CA PRO A 414 -30.69 16.24 -20.63
C PRO A 414 -32.14 15.86 -20.26
N ILE A 415 -32.34 15.30 -19.07
CA ILE A 415 -33.68 14.94 -18.56
C ILE A 415 -34.38 16.21 -18.10
N ASN A 416 -35.26 16.75 -18.94
CA ASN A 416 -36.14 17.87 -18.60
C ASN A 416 -37.48 17.77 -19.36
N LEU A 417 -38.45 18.60 -18.99
CA LEU A 417 -39.78 18.63 -19.60
C LEU A 417 -39.75 18.79 -21.14
N THR A 418 -38.80 19.55 -21.67
CA THR A 418 -38.66 19.78 -23.11
C THR A 418 -38.21 18.51 -23.84
N THR A 419 -37.24 17.79 -23.26
CA THR A 419 -36.76 16.50 -23.78
C THR A 419 -37.85 15.44 -23.72
N LEU A 420 -38.59 15.35 -22.60
CA LEU A 420 -39.69 14.40 -22.43
C LEU A 420 -40.82 14.64 -23.43
N LYS A 421 -41.18 15.90 -23.70
CA LYS A 421 -42.13 16.26 -24.77
C LYS A 421 -41.67 15.84 -26.17
N LYS A 422 -40.37 15.64 -26.36
CA LYS A 422 -39.75 15.22 -27.62
C LYS A 422 -39.30 13.75 -27.59
N ALA A 423 -39.76 12.94 -26.63
CA ALA A 423 -39.33 11.54 -26.48
C ALA A 423 -39.47 10.72 -27.77
N ASN A 424 -40.52 10.96 -28.58
CA ASN A 424 -40.70 10.30 -29.87
C ASN A 424 -39.50 10.52 -30.82
N LYS A 425 -38.84 11.67 -30.78
CA LYS A 425 -37.63 11.93 -31.60
C LYS A 425 -36.44 11.10 -31.14
N ILE A 426 -36.29 10.91 -29.83
CA ILE A 426 -35.22 10.07 -29.25
C ILE A 426 -35.43 8.62 -29.66
N VAL A 427 -36.68 8.13 -29.61
CA VAL A 427 -37.03 6.77 -30.06
C VAL A 427 -36.78 6.61 -31.57
N GLN A 428 -37.13 7.61 -32.38
CA GLN A 428 -36.85 7.59 -33.82
C GLN A 428 -35.34 7.55 -34.12
N GLU A 429 -34.53 8.33 -33.40
CA GLU A 429 -33.07 8.26 -33.53
C GLU A 429 -32.52 6.90 -33.09
N PHE A 430 -33.02 6.36 -31.99
CA PHE A 430 -32.64 5.02 -31.52
C PHE A 430 -32.91 3.95 -32.58
N GLU A 431 -34.10 3.94 -33.18
CA GLU A 431 -34.45 2.99 -34.25
C GLU A 431 -33.60 3.21 -35.51
N LYS A 432 -33.25 4.47 -35.83
CA LYS A 432 -32.31 4.77 -36.92
C LYS A 432 -30.92 4.19 -36.64
N PHE A 433 -30.40 4.37 -35.43
CA PHE A 433 -29.11 3.82 -35.08
C PHE A 433 -29.13 2.29 -35.09
N LYS A 434 -30.24 1.65 -34.73
CA LYS A 434 -30.39 0.18 -34.75
C LYS A 434 -30.07 -0.47 -36.10
N SER A 435 -30.23 0.29 -37.20
CA SER A 435 -29.85 -0.14 -38.55
C SER A 435 -28.38 0.07 -38.91
N ASP A 436 -27.55 0.53 -37.98
CA ASP A 436 -26.12 0.74 -38.19
C ASP A 436 -25.34 -0.55 -37.90
N ASP A 437 -24.90 -1.22 -38.97
CA ASP A 437 -24.18 -2.51 -38.93
C ASP A 437 -22.83 -2.46 -38.18
N ARG A 438 -22.37 -1.27 -37.75
CA ARG A 438 -21.15 -1.12 -36.95
C ARG A 438 -21.32 -1.59 -35.50
N PHE A 439 -22.55 -1.55 -34.96
CA PHE A 439 -22.82 -1.86 -33.56
C PHE A 439 -23.46 -3.24 -33.43
N GLU A 440 -22.96 -4.07 -32.51
CA GLU A 440 -23.58 -5.35 -32.17
C GLU A 440 -24.88 -5.15 -31.37
N GLU A 441 -24.94 -4.09 -30.57
CA GLU A 441 -26.07 -3.78 -29.73
C GLU A 441 -26.21 -2.26 -29.59
N ILE A 442 -27.45 -1.75 -29.65
CA ILE A 442 -27.75 -0.35 -29.35
C ILE A 442 -28.80 -0.31 -28.26
N ASN A 443 -28.49 0.44 -27.21
CA ASN A 443 -29.33 0.57 -26.01
C ASN A 443 -29.56 2.03 -25.66
N ILE A 444 -30.66 2.29 -24.95
CA ILE A 444 -30.88 3.55 -24.27
C ILE A 444 -30.47 3.37 -22.81
N GLU A 445 -29.51 4.17 -22.36
CA GLU A 445 -29.09 4.24 -20.98
C GLU A 445 -29.53 5.58 -20.37
N SER A 446 -29.72 5.63 -19.06
CA SER A 446 -30.05 6.87 -18.36
C SER A 446 -29.21 7.03 -17.11
N THR A 447 -28.81 8.27 -16.86
CA THR A 447 -28.20 8.71 -15.61
C THR A 447 -29.20 9.61 -14.88
N LYS A 448 -28.79 10.18 -13.73
CA LYS A 448 -29.62 11.12 -12.98
C LYS A 448 -30.08 12.32 -13.83
N ASP A 449 -29.20 12.79 -14.73
CA ASP A 449 -29.38 14.06 -15.43
C ASP A 449 -29.55 13.89 -16.95
N TYR A 450 -29.27 12.70 -17.52
CA TYR A 450 -29.24 12.48 -18.97
C TYR A 450 -29.85 11.14 -19.41
N ILE A 451 -30.40 11.12 -20.62
CA ILE A 451 -30.74 9.91 -21.39
C ILE A 451 -29.80 9.87 -22.60
N SER A 452 -29.16 8.73 -22.81
CA SER A 452 -28.13 8.54 -23.83
C SER A 452 -28.43 7.31 -24.68
N ILE A 453 -28.27 7.44 -26.00
CA ILE A 453 -28.27 6.31 -26.92
C ILE A 453 -26.83 5.81 -27.01
N ILE A 454 -26.60 4.55 -26.65
CA ILE A 454 -25.28 3.95 -26.57
C ILE A 454 -25.20 2.83 -27.61
N GLY A 455 -24.25 2.95 -28.53
CA GLY A 455 -23.87 1.88 -29.45
C GLY A 455 -22.74 1.05 -28.85
N THR A 456 -22.86 -0.27 -28.90
CA THR A 456 -21.86 -1.22 -28.42
C THR A 456 -21.28 -1.96 -29.62
N GLU A 457 -19.99 -1.79 -29.87
CA GLU A 457 -19.25 -2.48 -30.93
C GLU A 457 -18.18 -3.40 -30.33
N LYS A 458 -17.93 -4.56 -30.97
CA LYS A 458 -16.76 -5.37 -30.64
C LYS A 458 -15.53 -4.76 -31.28
N ILE A 459 -14.59 -4.33 -30.45
CA ILE A 459 -13.32 -3.80 -30.92
C ILE A 459 -12.19 -4.77 -30.63
N LYS A 460 -11.21 -4.75 -31.53
CA LYS A 460 -9.89 -5.31 -31.32
C LYS A 460 -8.89 -4.16 -31.36
N GLU A 461 -8.44 -3.73 -30.19
CA GLU A 461 -7.52 -2.60 -30.03
C GLU A 461 -6.25 -3.05 -29.34
N LYS A 462 -5.11 -2.43 -29.65
CA LYS A 462 -3.87 -2.66 -28.93
C LYS A 462 -3.73 -1.62 -27.83
N ILE A 463 -3.86 -2.05 -26.59
CA ILE A 463 -3.59 -1.20 -25.43
C ILE A 463 -2.08 -1.01 -25.35
N ALA A 464 -1.64 0.25 -25.32
CA ALA A 464 -0.23 0.58 -25.18
C ALA A 464 0.30 0.19 -23.80
N GLY A 465 1.53 -0.31 -23.76
CA GLY A 465 2.22 -0.60 -22.51
C GLY A 465 2.55 0.66 -21.71
N LEU A 466 2.60 0.51 -20.39
CA LEU A 466 3.01 1.56 -19.47
C LEU A 466 4.54 1.71 -19.40
N GLY A 467 5.28 0.73 -19.92
CA GLY A 467 6.74 0.63 -19.77
C GLY A 467 7.15 0.17 -18.37
N GLY A 468 8.45 0.13 -18.10
CA GLY A 468 9.01 -0.32 -16.83
C GLY A 468 9.62 -1.72 -16.89
N ALA A 469 10.05 -2.20 -15.72
CA ALA A 469 10.73 -3.47 -15.57
C ALA A 469 10.48 -4.04 -14.16
N PHE A 470 10.69 -5.34 -13.99
CA PHE A 470 10.72 -6.00 -12.68
C PHE A 470 11.65 -7.21 -12.68
N ASP A 471 12.02 -7.63 -11.48
CA ASP A 471 12.77 -8.86 -11.22
C ASP A 471 11.89 -9.87 -10.49
N PHE A 472 11.83 -11.09 -11.01
CA PHE A 472 11.14 -12.23 -10.40
C PHE A 472 12.14 -13.05 -9.58
N TYR A 473 11.77 -13.31 -8.34
CA TYR A 473 12.55 -14.06 -7.37
C TYR A 473 11.76 -15.24 -6.86
N GLU A 474 12.47 -16.28 -6.46
CA GLU A 474 11.93 -17.42 -5.71
C GLU A 474 12.56 -17.48 -4.32
N LEU A 475 11.80 -18.02 -3.36
CA LEU A 475 12.36 -18.37 -2.07
C LEU A 475 13.33 -19.54 -2.23
N GLY A 476 14.61 -19.22 -2.08
CA GLY A 476 15.68 -20.19 -2.12
C GLY A 476 15.88 -20.93 -0.81
N ASN A 477 17.12 -21.38 -0.61
CA ASN A 477 17.51 -22.17 0.55
C ASN A 477 17.52 -21.35 1.87
N SER A 478 17.26 -22.04 2.98
CA SER A 478 17.45 -21.49 4.33
C SER A 478 18.94 -21.34 4.66
N LEU A 479 19.32 -20.23 5.32
CA LEU A 479 20.68 -19.96 5.82
C LEU A 479 21.24 -21.08 6.69
N PHE A 480 20.35 -21.75 7.43
CA PHE A 480 20.70 -22.87 8.28
C PHE A 480 20.00 -24.14 7.81
N ASN A 481 20.71 -25.26 7.91
CA ASN A 481 20.12 -26.58 7.72
C ASN A 481 19.30 -27.00 8.97
N LYS A 482 18.68 -28.17 8.92
CA LYS A 482 17.82 -28.68 10.01
C LYS A 482 18.55 -28.88 11.33
N ASP A 483 19.88 -29.05 11.29
CA ASP A 483 20.73 -29.23 12.47
C ASP A 483 21.24 -27.89 13.05
N GLY A 484 20.85 -26.76 12.45
CA GLY A 484 21.28 -25.43 12.86
C GLY A 484 22.68 -25.03 12.39
N ASN A 485 23.28 -25.79 11.48
CA ASN A 485 24.56 -25.46 10.84
C ASN A 485 24.34 -24.56 9.62
N ILE A 486 25.37 -23.78 9.25
CA ILE A 486 25.33 -22.97 8.02
C ILE A 486 25.07 -23.90 6.83
N ASN A 487 24.13 -23.51 5.98
CA ASN A 487 23.86 -24.21 4.74
C ASN A 487 24.91 -23.85 3.68
N GLU A 488 25.84 -24.76 3.42
CA GLU A 488 26.95 -24.56 2.48
C GLU A 488 26.52 -24.36 1.03
N ALA A 489 25.28 -24.68 0.65
CA ALA A 489 24.74 -24.39 -0.67
C ALA A 489 24.58 -22.88 -0.92
N ILE A 490 24.53 -22.07 0.14
CA ILE A 490 24.33 -20.62 0.04
C ILE A 490 25.63 -19.89 -0.29
N GLU A 491 25.53 -18.85 -1.12
CA GLU A 491 26.62 -17.95 -1.45
C GLU A 491 27.12 -17.20 -0.20
N ILE A 492 28.44 -17.05 -0.09
CA ILE A 492 29.05 -16.45 1.10
C ILE A 492 28.62 -14.99 1.28
N GLU A 493 28.34 -14.31 0.19
CA GLU A 493 27.86 -12.93 0.12
C GLU A 493 26.51 -12.77 0.82
N LYS A 494 25.58 -13.73 0.68
CA LYS A 494 24.28 -13.71 1.36
C LYS A 494 24.42 -13.91 2.87
N LEU A 495 25.33 -14.78 3.29
CA LEU A 495 25.69 -14.96 4.71
C LEU A 495 26.28 -13.67 5.30
N LYS A 496 27.20 -13.02 4.58
CA LYS A 496 27.79 -11.73 4.96
C LYS A 496 26.73 -10.65 5.13
N GLN A 497 25.80 -10.54 4.19
CA GLN A 497 24.67 -9.59 4.26
C GLN A 497 23.81 -9.82 5.51
N TYR A 498 23.45 -11.07 5.77
CA TYR A 498 22.66 -11.43 6.94
C TYR A 498 23.39 -11.11 8.25
N ILE A 499 24.65 -11.55 8.39
CA ILE A 499 25.45 -11.36 9.61
C ILE A 499 25.65 -9.87 9.89
N TYR A 500 25.98 -9.09 8.86
CA TYR A 500 26.14 -7.65 9.04
C TYR A 500 24.82 -7.00 9.48
N TYR A 501 23.70 -7.40 8.89
CA TYR A 501 22.38 -6.88 9.27
C TYR A 501 21.98 -7.25 10.70
N ILE A 502 22.18 -8.49 11.16
CA ILE A 502 21.76 -8.88 12.52
C ILE A 502 22.50 -8.06 13.58
N GLU A 503 23.77 -7.72 13.33
CA GLU A 503 24.62 -6.91 14.21
C GLU A 503 24.26 -5.43 14.15
N THR A 504 24.06 -4.91 12.95
CA THR A 504 24.04 -3.47 12.74
C THR A 504 22.64 -2.91 12.53
N LYS A 505 21.65 -3.74 12.17
CA LYS A 505 20.33 -3.32 11.65
C LYS A 505 20.45 -2.39 10.44
N THR A 506 21.51 -2.56 9.65
CA THR A 506 21.74 -1.83 8.41
C THR A 506 22.16 -2.80 7.31
N PRO A 507 21.80 -2.54 6.04
CA PRO A 507 22.27 -3.34 4.92
C PRO A 507 23.80 -3.28 4.81
N LEU A 508 24.39 -4.38 4.35
CA LEU A 508 25.80 -4.44 4.00
C LEU A 508 26.06 -3.69 2.69
N ASP A 509 26.98 -2.72 2.72
CA ASP A 509 27.49 -2.11 1.50
C ASP A 509 28.53 -3.03 0.85
N LEU A 510 28.40 -3.26 -0.46
CA LEU A 510 29.26 -4.18 -1.21
C LEU A 510 30.48 -3.50 -1.83
N ILE A 511 30.76 -2.24 -1.49
CA ILE A 511 31.96 -1.55 -1.93
C ILE A 511 33.21 -2.31 -1.46
N THR A 512 34.16 -2.50 -2.37
CA THR A 512 35.45 -3.13 -2.08
C THR A 512 36.25 -2.26 -1.11
N HIS A 513 36.40 -2.74 0.13
CA HIS A 513 37.26 -2.11 1.12
C HIS A 513 38.69 -2.69 1.07
N ASN A 514 39.70 -1.86 1.35
CA ASN A 514 41.11 -2.26 1.29
C ASN A 514 41.59 -3.09 2.50
N ASP A 515 40.70 -3.85 3.14
CA ASP A 515 41.03 -4.76 4.24
C ASP A 515 41.14 -6.22 3.75
N ASN A 516 41.20 -7.18 4.66
CA ASN A 516 41.14 -8.60 4.33
C ASN A 516 39.75 -9.00 3.81
N LYS A 517 39.68 -10.15 3.12
CA LYS A 517 38.46 -10.65 2.46
C LYS A 517 37.29 -11.01 3.42
N TYR A 518 37.54 -11.02 4.73
CA TYR A 518 36.57 -11.36 5.77
C TYR A 518 35.92 -10.12 6.39
N TYR A 519 36.40 -8.93 6.05
CA TYR A 519 35.80 -7.66 6.43
C TYR A 519 34.35 -7.58 5.93
N LEU A 520 33.45 -7.17 6.80
CA LEU A 520 32.05 -6.87 6.46
C LEU A 520 31.84 -5.36 6.37
N GLY A 521 32.18 -4.62 7.41
CA GLY A 521 31.88 -3.19 7.46
C GLY A 521 32.18 -2.58 8.82
N ILE A 522 31.95 -1.27 8.92
CA ILE A 522 32.12 -0.49 10.14
C ILE A 522 30.81 0.22 10.48
N LYS A 523 30.45 0.22 11.77
CA LYS A 523 29.35 1.05 12.30
C LYS A 523 29.66 1.47 13.72
N ASN A 524 29.49 2.76 14.03
CA ASN A 524 29.74 3.34 15.35
C ASN A 524 31.12 2.90 15.90
N ASP A 525 32.16 3.07 15.08
CA ASP A 525 33.56 2.67 15.39
C ASP A 525 33.77 1.21 15.81
N THR A 526 32.81 0.33 15.49
CA THR A 526 32.92 -1.12 15.59
C THR A 526 33.06 -1.73 14.21
N ILE A 527 34.11 -2.54 14.01
CA ILE A 527 34.30 -3.29 12.76
C ILE A 527 33.83 -4.72 12.92
N TYR A 528 33.19 -5.23 11.88
CA TYR A 528 32.65 -6.58 11.82
C TYR A 528 33.43 -7.44 10.83
N TYR A 529 33.83 -8.64 11.25
CA TYR A 529 34.47 -9.64 10.40
C TYR A 529 33.71 -10.96 10.45
N PHE A 530 33.56 -11.59 9.29
CA PHE A 530 33.07 -12.96 9.16
C PHE A 530 34.18 -13.85 8.61
N TYR A 531 34.97 -14.41 9.53
CA TYR A 531 36.02 -15.36 9.18
C TYR A 531 35.42 -16.75 9.06
N TYR A 532 35.07 -17.16 7.83
CA TYR A 532 34.47 -18.45 7.53
C TYR A 532 34.96 -18.99 6.19
N GLU A 533 35.12 -20.32 6.10
CA GLU A 533 35.50 -21.05 4.90
C GLU A 533 34.69 -22.36 4.85
N LYS A 534 33.98 -22.63 3.74
CA LYS A 534 32.99 -23.74 3.64
C LYS A 534 33.53 -25.12 4.04
N ASN A 535 34.82 -25.39 3.82
CA ASN A 535 35.43 -26.70 4.05
C ASN A 535 36.62 -26.65 5.01
N LYS A 536 36.72 -25.61 5.84
CA LYS A 536 37.89 -25.43 6.71
C LYS A 536 37.52 -24.72 8.00
N LEU A 537 37.91 -25.32 9.12
CA LEU A 537 37.82 -24.68 10.43
C LEU A 537 38.63 -23.38 10.45
N THR A 538 37.93 -22.30 10.75
CA THR A 538 38.48 -20.97 10.96
C THR A 538 38.74 -20.75 12.45
N THR A 539 39.91 -20.21 12.77
CA THR A 539 40.32 -20.02 14.17
C THR A 539 40.78 -18.59 14.36
N LEU A 540 40.12 -17.87 15.26
CA LEU A 540 40.55 -16.55 15.70
C LEU A 540 41.83 -16.70 16.55
N ASP A 541 42.95 -16.30 15.97
CA ASP A 541 44.29 -16.30 16.57
C ASP A 541 45.07 -15.03 16.20
N HIS A 542 46.29 -14.89 16.72
CA HIS A 542 47.14 -13.74 16.42
C HIS A 542 47.52 -13.64 14.93
N LYS A 543 47.55 -14.75 14.18
CA LYS A 543 47.85 -14.74 12.74
C LYS A 543 46.71 -14.10 11.96
N PHE A 544 45.47 -14.43 12.30
CA PHE A 544 44.29 -13.78 11.72
C PHE A 544 44.28 -12.28 12.03
N LEU A 545 44.50 -11.90 13.29
CA LEU A 545 44.53 -10.48 13.69
C LEU A 545 45.57 -9.67 12.90
N ALA A 546 46.74 -10.26 12.60
CA ALA A 546 47.77 -9.60 11.79
C ALA A 546 47.35 -9.33 10.33
N THR A 547 46.29 -9.98 9.83
CA THR A 547 45.75 -9.72 8.49
C THR A 547 44.81 -8.52 8.44
N MET A 548 44.30 -8.07 9.59
CA MET A 548 43.36 -6.96 9.69
C MET A 548 44.11 -5.64 9.54
N LYS A 549 43.67 -4.80 8.60
CA LYS A 549 44.32 -3.53 8.27
C LYS A 549 43.60 -2.33 8.85
N THR A 550 42.30 -2.45 9.12
CA THR A 550 41.47 -1.33 9.54
C THR A 550 41.44 -1.19 11.07
N LYS A 551 41.64 0.04 11.56
CA LYS A 551 41.61 0.35 12.99
C LYS A 551 40.22 0.77 13.44
N ALA A 552 39.82 0.34 14.63
CA ALA A 552 38.53 0.66 15.25
C ALA A 552 38.63 0.62 16.78
N GLU A 553 37.63 1.18 17.46
CA GLU A 553 37.52 1.11 18.92
C GLU A 553 37.13 -0.28 19.39
N GLN A 554 36.35 -1.01 18.58
CA GLN A 554 35.91 -2.37 18.88
C GLN A 554 35.89 -3.26 17.63
N TYR A 555 36.09 -4.56 17.84
CA TYR A 555 36.06 -5.59 16.80
C TYR A 555 35.07 -6.68 17.16
N VAL A 556 34.13 -7.00 16.26
CA VAL A 556 33.26 -8.18 16.38
C VAL A 556 33.68 -9.18 15.31
N ILE A 557 34.15 -10.35 15.74
CA ILE A 557 34.74 -11.35 14.83
C ILE A 557 34.04 -12.69 15.01
N TYR A 558 33.47 -13.17 13.91
CA TYR A 558 32.91 -14.51 13.80
C TYR A 558 33.96 -15.50 13.30
N ALA A 559 34.12 -16.63 13.98
CA ALA A 559 34.94 -17.77 13.55
C ALA A 559 34.46 -19.08 14.21
N ASP A 560 34.94 -20.25 13.74
CA ASP A 560 34.57 -21.54 14.34
C ASP A 560 35.17 -21.73 15.74
N ASN A 561 36.43 -21.32 15.91
CA ASN A 561 37.18 -21.43 17.15
C ASN A 561 37.88 -20.12 17.53
N CYS A 562 38.27 -19.98 18.80
CA CYS A 562 39.08 -18.87 19.30
C CYS A 562 40.19 -19.41 20.21
N LEU A 563 41.43 -19.02 19.91
CA LEU A 563 42.62 -19.35 20.72
C LEU A 563 43.13 -18.15 21.54
N LEU A 564 42.51 -16.98 21.41
CA LEU A 564 42.84 -15.80 22.20
C LEU A 564 42.31 -15.95 23.64
N THR A 565 43.08 -15.48 24.61
CA THR A 565 42.62 -15.44 26.01
C THR A 565 41.55 -14.38 26.20
N LYS A 566 40.70 -14.55 27.22
CA LYS A 566 39.66 -13.56 27.54
C LYS A 566 40.26 -12.21 27.93
N GLU A 567 41.39 -12.24 28.64
CA GLU A 567 42.14 -11.04 29.05
C GLU A 567 42.65 -10.28 27.82
N TYR A 568 43.24 -10.99 26.85
CA TYR A 568 43.72 -10.38 25.61
C TYR A 568 42.58 -9.76 24.81
N MET A 569 41.48 -10.49 24.63
CA MET A 569 40.30 -9.99 23.91
C MET A 569 39.70 -8.76 24.58
N THR A 570 39.59 -8.77 25.91
CA THR A 570 39.07 -7.62 26.68
C THR A 570 40.00 -6.40 26.55
N HIS A 571 41.31 -6.60 26.64
CA HIS A 571 42.29 -5.51 26.51
C HIS A 571 42.29 -4.87 25.10
N HIS A 572 41.95 -5.64 24.07
CA HIS A 572 41.94 -5.19 22.67
C HIS A 572 40.53 -4.93 22.12
N ASN A 573 39.50 -4.89 22.98
CA ASN A 573 38.09 -4.69 22.59
C ASN A 573 37.61 -5.65 21.48
N ILE A 574 37.99 -6.93 21.58
CA ILE A 574 37.59 -7.98 20.65
C ILE A 574 36.42 -8.77 21.24
N VAL A 575 35.32 -8.82 20.50
CA VAL A 575 34.15 -9.66 20.78
C VAL A 575 34.16 -10.84 19.82
N PHE A 576 34.49 -12.03 20.34
CA PHE A 576 34.40 -13.27 19.59
C PHE A 576 32.97 -13.81 19.56
N LYS A 577 32.50 -14.22 18.37
CA LYS A 577 31.23 -14.91 18.17
C LYS A 577 31.46 -16.25 17.47
N LYS A 578 30.93 -17.33 18.04
CA LYS A 578 31.13 -18.70 17.56
C LYS A 578 30.15 -19.07 16.44
N ILE A 579 30.68 -19.56 15.33
CA ILE A 579 29.89 -20.13 14.23
C ILE A 579 29.48 -21.58 14.56
N PRO A 580 28.25 -22.02 14.25
CA PRO A 580 27.07 -21.24 13.85
C PRO A 580 26.27 -20.67 15.05
N ARG A 581 26.63 -21.07 16.27
CA ARG A 581 25.85 -20.88 17.51
C ARG A 581 25.42 -19.44 17.77
N ASP A 582 26.28 -18.47 17.52
CA ASP A 582 25.99 -17.07 17.82
C ASP A 582 25.31 -16.33 16.66
N ILE A 583 25.20 -16.97 15.49
CA ILE A 583 24.40 -16.46 14.36
C ILE A 583 22.94 -16.89 14.50
N THR A 584 22.69 -18.11 14.99
CA THR A 584 21.34 -18.71 15.09
C THR A 584 20.46 -18.17 16.22
N LYS A 585 20.98 -17.27 17.07
CA LYS A 585 20.26 -16.71 18.23
C LYS A 585 19.40 -15.48 17.92
N PHE A 586 19.32 -15.05 16.66
CA PHE A 586 18.79 -13.73 16.26
C PHE A 586 17.63 -13.79 15.26
#